data_AF-A0A7S3JU69-F1
#
_entry.id   AF-A0A7S3JU69-F1
#
_cell.length_a   1.000
_cell.length_b   1.000
_cell.length_c   1.000
_cell.angle_alpha   90.00
_cell.angle_beta   90.00
_cell.angle_gamma   90.00
#
_symmetry.space_group_name_H-M   'P 1'
#
loop_
_entity.id
_entity.type
_entity.pdbx_description
1 polymer ?
#
loop_
_entity_poly.entity_id
_entity_poly.type
_entity_poly.pdbx_seq_one_letter_code
_entity_poly.pdbx_strand_id
1 'polypeptide(L)'
;MTSAKFELKKADTAAKYWYEENPKADPQSKLQALEEILCKIQTWPTQVRPNVSPDEKPVTGLVFGAVYVLGGKGMQSSLWTQSCKNLARLCLEACKETIPKINGQAFPFSSIQINYNYAAKKHIDGNNIGPSYIISLGNHQGGELWVGDTFVQDDDGIMRGGGGEAVINCHRTWSLFNGCAEHYTQPFSKLEDKKMQRISLVCFSHSRYNQIPEEVGHELKNLGFNAILSNGEEELDFFKSFRLDKSELSGEALKAYEKIKKERRALRPRDDIGTICVEANGYSMGRGAGFFSIARGAVAKKRRIDAFFAPKSSSNIDKKCVHYELPNKQKNSVSTKDIESTVDDAGLVRIELPKNRTGFWLVEINPKNYAINALERFDVYSKTAEQSSAFARYVDQLPTNTIVCIGITDTAMAATRPLPASIYDSLRKLGGSQHLEPIGYRQPFCFIGAKDLPQGEAHMVLEKTKVIVRLQARVQLNTNTSAAPFICLIDKHTDLFDVTAHITTSCHTTLNEIDEKE
;
A
#
# COMPACT_ATOMS: atom_id res chain seq x y z
N MET A 1 3.38 39.55 5.88
CA MET A 1 2.89 38.24 6.36
C MET A 1 1.67 37.85 5.54
N THR A 2 1.51 36.59 5.14
CA THR A 2 0.27 36.15 4.47
C THR A 2 -0.94 36.37 5.37
N SER A 3 -2.11 36.67 4.79
CA SER A 3 -3.36 36.91 5.53
C SER A 3 -3.66 35.78 6.54
N ALA A 4 -3.43 34.51 6.17
CA ALA A 4 -3.63 33.36 7.05
C ALA A 4 -2.74 33.37 8.31
N LYS A 5 -1.45 33.76 8.19
CA LYS A 5 -0.55 33.81 9.35
C LYS A 5 -0.99 34.88 10.36
N PHE A 6 -1.57 35.96 9.88
CA PHE A 6 -2.12 37.01 10.73
C PHE A 6 -3.39 36.55 11.47
N GLU A 7 -4.32 35.91 10.77
CA GLU A 7 -5.54 35.36 11.39
C GLU A 7 -5.23 34.27 12.43
N LEU A 8 -4.26 33.39 12.16
CA LEU A 8 -3.83 32.38 13.13
C LEU A 8 -3.15 32.99 14.37
N LYS A 9 -2.43 34.10 14.22
CA LYS A 9 -1.90 34.84 15.38
C LYS A 9 -3.01 35.45 16.24
N LYS A 10 -4.07 35.98 15.62
CA LYS A 10 -5.24 36.46 16.38
C LYS A 10 -5.91 35.31 17.14
N ALA A 11 -6.08 34.16 16.48
CA ALA A 11 -6.63 32.97 17.11
C ALA A 11 -5.75 32.47 18.27
N ASP A 12 -4.42 32.51 18.13
CA ASP A 12 -3.49 32.21 19.20
C ASP A 12 -3.61 33.17 20.40
N THR A 13 -3.69 34.47 20.14
CA THR A 13 -3.93 35.47 21.18
C THR A 13 -5.28 35.27 21.87
N ALA A 14 -6.33 34.92 21.12
CA ALA A 14 -7.64 34.62 21.69
C ALA A 14 -7.60 33.38 22.59
N ALA A 15 -6.89 32.32 22.17
CA ALA A 15 -6.68 31.12 23.00
C ALA A 15 -5.92 31.45 24.29
N LYS A 16 -4.91 32.34 24.22
CA LYS A 16 -4.19 32.82 25.41
C LYS A 16 -5.14 33.51 26.40
N TYR A 17 -5.93 34.49 25.96
CA TYR A 17 -6.85 35.20 26.85
C TYR A 17 -7.92 34.28 27.42
N TRP A 18 -8.45 33.36 26.61
CA TRP A 18 -9.42 32.39 27.08
C TRP A 18 -8.86 31.53 28.23
N TYR A 19 -7.60 31.10 28.15
CA TYR A 19 -6.94 30.38 29.23
C TYR A 19 -6.77 31.20 30.52
N GLU A 20 -6.40 32.48 30.38
CA GLU A 20 -6.25 33.40 31.51
C GLU A 20 -7.58 33.62 32.24
N GLU A 21 -8.68 33.69 31.48
CA GLU A 21 -10.03 33.85 32.01
C GLU A 21 -10.62 32.55 32.57
N ASN A 22 -10.18 31.39 32.08
CA ASN A 22 -10.79 30.08 32.38
C ASN A 22 -9.76 29.01 32.84
N PRO A 23 -8.98 29.26 33.90
CA PRO A 23 -7.87 28.38 34.31
C PRO A 23 -8.31 26.98 34.80
N LYS A 24 -9.61 26.79 35.07
CA LYS A 24 -10.20 25.53 35.56
C LYS A 24 -11.33 25.03 34.65
N ALA A 25 -11.36 25.46 33.39
CA ALA A 25 -12.37 24.99 32.45
C ALA A 25 -12.35 23.47 32.32
N ASP A 26 -13.55 22.89 32.27
CA ASP A 26 -13.74 21.49 31.98
C ASP A 26 -13.43 21.17 30.49
N PRO A 27 -13.25 19.88 30.14
CA PRO A 27 -12.91 19.46 28.79
C PRO A 27 -13.89 19.94 27.70
N GLN A 28 -15.18 19.97 28.00
CA GLN A 28 -16.21 20.33 27.04
C GLN A 28 -16.19 21.84 26.76
N SER A 29 -15.98 22.65 27.81
CA SER A 29 -15.77 24.09 27.68
C SER A 29 -14.54 24.42 26.82
N LYS A 30 -13.44 23.66 26.94
CA LYS A 30 -12.25 23.81 26.06
C LYS A 30 -12.57 23.51 24.60
N LEU A 31 -13.30 22.42 24.33
CA LEU A 31 -13.68 22.04 22.97
C LEU A 31 -14.61 23.08 22.32
N GLN A 32 -15.57 23.61 23.09
CA GLN A 32 -16.44 24.69 22.65
C GLN A 32 -15.65 25.98 22.34
N ALA A 33 -14.76 26.40 23.23
CA ALA A 33 -13.93 27.57 23.02
C ALA A 33 -13.03 27.44 21.78
N LEU A 34 -12.45 26.24 21.58
CA LEU A 34 -11.69 25.93 20.38
C LEU A 34 -12.56 26.07 19.11
N GLU A 35 -13.77 25.52 19.10
CA GLU A 35 -14.70 25.66 17.97
C GLU A 35 -14.99 27.13 17.67
N GLU A 36 -15.30 27.93 18.69
CA GLU A 36 -15.61 29.36 18.55
C GLU A 36 -14.43 30.16 18.00
N ILE A 37 -13.21 29.89 18.48
CA ILE A 37 -11.98 30.55 18.01
C ILE A 37 -11.69 30.16 16.56
N LEU A 38 -11.75 28.87 16.22
CA LEU A 38 -11.49 28.40 14.86
C LEU A 38 -12.55 28.90 13.86
N CYS A 39 -13.81 29.01 14.26
CA CYS A 39 -14.88 29.58 13.43
C CYS A 39 -14.67 31.07 13.11
N LYS A 40 -13.88 31.81 13.90
CA LYS A 40 -13.58 33.22 13.65
C LYS A 40 -12.45 33.43 12.64
N ILE A 41 -11.68 32.38 12.30
CA ILE A 41 -10.61 32.47 11.30
C ILE A 41 -11.22 32.69 9.91
N GLN A 42 -10.93 33.85 9.31
CA GLN A 42 -11.46 34.20 7.99
C GLN A 42 -10.65 33.59 6.86
N THR A 43 -9.32 33.56 7.01
CA THR A 43 -8.39 33.05 6.00
C THR A 43 -7.58 31.90 6.59
N TRP A 44 -7.80 30.70 6.06
CA TRP A 44 -7.07 29.50 6.46
C TRP A 44 -5.79 29.31 5.63
N PRO A 45 -4.73 28.73 6.21
CA PRO A 45 -3.59 28.27 5.42
C PRO A 45 -4.00 27.17 4.44
N THR A 46 -3.29 27.09 3.33
CA THR A 46 -3.49 26.05 2.31
C THR A 46 -2.31 25.10 2.25
N GLN A 47 -2.58 23.86 1.82
CA GLN A 47 -1.58 22.82 1.65
C GLN A 47 -1.77 22.14 0.31
N VAL A 48 -0.67 21.90 -0.41
CA VAL A 48 -0.69 21.10 -1.64
C VAL A 48 -0.69 19.63 -1.24
N ARG A 49 -1.89 19.03 -1.22
CA ARG A 49 -2.09 17.60 -0.91
C ARG A 49 -2.88 16.93 -2.04
N PRO A 50 -2.22 16.58 -3.16
CA PRO A 50 -2.91 16.03 -4.32
C PRO A 50 -3.64 14.71 -3.99
N ASN A 51 -3.22 13.98 -2.96
CA ASN A 51 -3.84 12.72 -2.55
C ASN A 51 -5.18 12.88 -1.83
N VAL A 52 -5.46 14.05 -1.26
CA VAL A 52 -6.71 14.30 -0.52
C VAL A 52 -7.55 15.40 -1.16
N SER A 53 -6.97 16.16 -2.09
CA SER A 53 -7.66 17.21 -2.81
C SER A 53 -8.73 16.62 -3.76
N PRO A 54 -9.99 17.05 -3.64
CA PRO A 54 -11.07 16.58 -4.50
C PRO A 54 -10.96 17.09 -5.94
N ASP A 55 -10.34 18.25 -6.15
CA ASP A 55 -10.25 18.96 -7.44
C ASP A 55 -8.81 19.34 -7.82
N GLU A 56 -7.82 18.68 -7.21
CA GLU A 56 -6.39 18.92 -7.34
C GLU A 56 -5.92 20.32 -6.90
N LYS A 57 -6.79 21.14 -6.33
CA LYS A 57 -6.42 22.44 -5.74
C LYS A 57 -5.85 22.29 -4.33
N PRO A 58 -5.07 23.27 -3.85
CA PRO A 58 -4.63 23.30 -2.46
C PRO A 58 -5.82 23.24 -1.50
N VAL A 59 -5.74 22.38 -0.49
CA VAL A 59 -6.78 22.22 0.53
C VAL A 59 -6.52 23.14 1.72
N THR A 60 -7.57 23.63 2.36
CA THR A 60 -7.47 24.51 3.53
C THR A 60 -7.34 23.73 4.83
N GLY A 61 -6.29 24.00 5.60
CA GLY A 61 -6.02 23.31 6.85
C GLY A 61 -4.59 23.49 7.34
N LEU A 62 -4.36 23.03 8.57
CA LEU A 62 -3.05 23.06 9.24
C LEU A 62 -2.83 21.80 10.05
N VAL A 63 -1.59 21.59 10.48
CA VAL A 63 -1.23 20.50 11.38
C VAL A 63 -0.53 21.09 12.59
N PHE A 64 -0.91 20.62 13.76
CA PHE A 64 -0.16 20.77 15.01
C PHE A 64 0.54 19.47 15.38
N GLY A 65 1.62 19.54 16.14
CA GLY A 65 2.45 18.40 16.51
C GLY A 65 3.53 18.05 15.50
N ALA A 66 3.90 16.78 15.47
CA ALA A 66 5.03 16.25 14.71
C ALA A 66 4.73 16.13 13.21
N VAL A 67 5.71 16.46 12.36
CA VAL A 67 5.67 16.31 10.90
C VAL A 67 7.00 15.81 10.36
N TYR A 68 6.98 15.09 9.24
CA TYR A 68 8.19 14.72 8.51
C TYR A 68 8.50 15.71 7.40
N VAL A 69 9.67 16.36 7.49
CA VAL A 69 10.14 17.36 6.52
C VAL A 69 11.17 16.74 5.59
N LEU A 70 10.92 16.83 4.28
CA LEU A 70 11.81 16.34 3.23
C LEU A 70 13.12 17.17 3.16
N GLY A 71 14.09 16.67 2.39
CA GLY A 71 15.39 17.35 2.22
C GLY A 71 16.37 17.11 3.37
N GLY A 72 16.31 15.94 4.01
CA GLY A 72 17.23 15.54 5.07
C GLY A 72 16.91 16.09 6.47
N LYS A 73 15.80 16.83 6.63
CA LYS A 73 15.41 17.43 7.92
C LYS A 73 14.73 16.47 8.89
N GLY A 74 14.10 15.41 8.38
CA GLY A 74 13.49 14.37 9.21
C GLY A 74 12.26 14.84 9.99
N MET A 75 12.04 14.25 11.16
CA MET A 75 10.92 14.62 12.05
C MET A 75 11.16 15.97 12.70
N GLN A 76 10.14 16.83 12.72
CA GLN A 76 10.18 18.20 13.22
C GLN A 76 8.85 18.60 13.88
N SER A 77 8.87 19.64 14.71
CA SER A 77 7.66 20.34 15.14
C SER A 77 7.08 21.10 13.94
N SER A 78 5.78 21.00 13.69
CA SER A 78 5.15 21.72 12.59
C SER A 78 5.27 23.24 12.75
N LEU A 79 5.39 23.95 11.64
CA LEU A 79 5.50 25.41 11.60
C LEU A 79 4.40 26.11 12.44
N TRP A 80 3.18 25.58 12.39
CA TRP A 80 2.04 26.14 13.09
C TRP A 80 2.08 25.87 14.60
N THR A 81 2.62 24.73 15.03
CA THR A 81 2.88 24.48 16.46
C THR A 81 3.86 25.49 17.02
N GLN A 82 4.95 25.73 16.31
CA GLN A 82 5.97 26.71 16.71
C GLN A 82 5.42 28.14 16.74
N SER A 83 4.53 28.48 15.79
CA SER A 83 4.02 29.85 15.60
C SER A 83 2.80 30.20 16.45
N CYS A 84 2.03 29.20 16.89
CA CYS A 84 0.73 29.36 17.55
C CYS A 84 0.62 28.41 18.75
N LYS A 85 1.49 28.58 19.75
CA LYS A 85 1.61 27.66 20.89
C LYS A 85 0.38 27.63 21.79
N ASN A 86 -0.32 28.76 21.98
CA ASN A 86 -1.51 28.82 22.82
C ASN A 86 -2.69 28.15 22.15
N LEU A 87 -2.86 28.35 20.83
CA LEU A 87 -3.88 27.66 20.05
C LEU A 87 -3.59 26.16 19.94
N ALA A 88 -2.32 25.77 19.74
CA ALA A 88 -1.90 24.38 19.73
C ALA A 88 -2.19 23.70 21.08
N ARG A 89 -1.91 24.38 22.19
CA ARG A 89 -2.21 23.91 23.55
C ARG A 89 -3.71 23.72 23.77
N LEU A 90 -4.53 24.71 23.41
CA LEU A 90 -5.99 24.62 23.53
C LEU A 90 -6.54 23.44 22.72
N CYS A 91 -6.06 23.29 21.48
CA CYS A 91 -6.44 22.18 20.62
C CYS A 91 -6.07 20.84 21.24
N LEU A 92 -4.84 20.71 21.76
CA LEU A 92 -4.35 19.49 22.37
C LEU A 92 -5.12 19.11 23.63
N GLU A 93 -5.31 20.05 24.56
CA GLU A 93 -6.03 19.77 25.81
C GLU A 93 -7.49 19.43 25.53
N ALA A 94 -8.16 20.15 24.62
CA ALA A 94 -9.53 19.83 24.20
C ALA A 94 -9.61 18.41 23.61
N CYS A 95 -8.68 18.01 22.74
CA CYS A 95 -8.67 16.67 22.16
C CYS A 95 -8.35 15.60 23.21
N LYS A 96 -7.25 15.75 23.95
CA LYS A 96 -6.75 14.76 24.90
C LYS A 96 -7.77 14.43 25.99
N GLU A 97 -8.55 15.41 26.42
CA GLU A 97 -9.52 15.24 27.51
C GLU A 97 -10.90 14.77 27.03
N THR A 98 -11.25 14.97 25.75
CA THR A 98 -12.55 14.57 25.19
C THR A 98 -12.51 13.31 24.34
N ILE A 99 -11.34 12.88 23.87
CA ILE A 99 -11.19 11.61 23.15
C ILE A 99 -11.49 10.44 24.10
N PRO A 100 -12.36 9.49 23.67
CA PRO A 100 -12.58 8.26 24.43
C PRO A 100 -11.29 7.49 24.67
N LYS A 101 -11.16 6.93 25.87
CA LYS A 101 -10.05 6.03 26.21
C LYS A 101 -10.22 4.71 25.47
N ILE A 102 -9.11 4.10 25.06
CA ILE A 102 -9.08 2.74 24.50
C ILE A 102 -8.56 1.82 25.60
N ASN A 103 -9.34 0.82 26.01
CA ASN A 103 -9.01 -0.10 27.09
C ASN A 103 -8.55 0.61 28.39
N GLY A 104 -9.23 1.72 28.73
CA GLY A 104 -8.91 2.53 29.91
C GLY A 104 -7.65 3.40 29.78
N GLN A 105 -6.93 3.35 28.66
CA GLN A 105 -5.74 4.16 28.39
C GLN A 105 -6.06 5.40 27.56
N ALA A 106 -5.31 6.48 27.80
CA ALA A 106 -5.40 7.69 26.98
C ALA A 106 -4.86 7.40 25.57
N PHE A 107 -5.58 7.88 24.55
CA PHE A 107 -5.15 7.69 23.16
C PHE A 107 -3.81 8.42 22.90
N PRO A 108 -2.77 7.71 22.43
CA PRO A 108 -1.50 8.34 22.09
C PRO A 108 -1.57 8.96 20.70
N PHE A 109 -1.24 10.24 20.57
CA PHE A 109 -1.13 10.92 19.27
C PHE A 109 0.08 11.86 19.25
N SER A 110 0.71 11.96 18.08
CA SER A 110 1.86 12.85 17.85
C SER A 110 1.44 14.16 17.18
N SER A 111 0.26 14.19 16.58
CA SER A 111 -0.16 15.23 15.65
C SER A 111 -1.68 15.40 15.63
N ILE A 112 -2.13 16.63 15.36
CA ILE A 112 -3.53 16.98 15.13
C ILE A 112 -3.64 17.68 13.78
N GLN A 113 -4.31 17.05 12.82
CA GLN A 113 -4.64 17.68 11.54
C GLN A 113 -5.98 18.41 11.66
N ILE A 114 -5.99 19.70 11.34
CA ILE A 114 -7.20 20.52 11.26
C ILE A 114 -7.52 20.76 9.79
N ASN A 115 -8.69 20.30 9.37
CA ASN A 115 -9.20 20.51 8.01
C ASN A 115 -10.35 21.52 8.05
N TYR A 116 -10.41 22.41 7.08
CA TYR A 116 -11.46 23.41 6.98
C TYR A 116 -12.15 23.32 5.62
N ASN A 117 -13.48 23.15 5.61
CA ASN A 117 -14.36 23.29 4.45
C ASN A 117 -13.92 22.54 3.18
N TYR A 118 -13.37 21.33 3.30
CA TYR A 118 -13.19 20.44 2.15
C TYR A 118 -13.58 19.00 2.47
N ALA A 119 -14.05 18.28 1.45
CA ALA A 119 -14.31 16.85 1.51
C ALA A 119 -13.08 16.14 0.95
N ALA A 120 -12.34 15.44 1.81
CA ALA A 120 -11.16 14.70 1.37
C ALA A 120 -11.58 13.58 0.42
N LYS A 121 -10.89 13.41 -0.73
CA LYS A 121 -11.10 12.26 -1.61
C LYS A 121 -10.62 10.96 -0.97
N LYS A 122 -10.97 9.82 -1.59
CA LYS A 122 -10.53 8.49 -1.15
C LYS A 122 -9.00 8.38 -1.15
N HIS A 123 -8.43 8.07 0.01
CA HIS A 123 -6.98 7.99 0.23
C HIS A 123 -6.61 7.10 1.42
N ILE A 124 -5.32 6.82 1.54
CA ILE A 124 -4.67 6.19 2.70
C ILE A 124 -3.61 7.16 3.21
N ASP A 125 -3.55 7.38 4.53
CA ASP A 125 -2.53 8.22 5.13
C ASP A 125 -1.22 7.45 5.34
N GLY A 126 -0.32 7.54 4.35
CA GLY A 126 0.95 6.79 4.37
C GLY A 126 1.93 7.14 5.50
N ASN A 127 1.67 8.21 6.25
CA ASN A 127 2.45 8.61 7.43
C ASN A 127 1.78 8.22 8.75
N ASN A 128 0.61 7.59 8.73
CA ASN A 128 -0.05 7.14 9.95
C ASN A 128 0.45 5.76 10.37
N ILE A 129 0.63 5.55 11.67
CA ILE A 129 1.06 4.26 12.23
C ILE A 129 -0.10 3.32 12.55
N GLY A 130 -1.33 3.85 12.72
CA GLY A 130 -2.42 3.02 13.20
C GLY A 130 -3.75 3.76 13.34
N PRO A 131 -4.51 3.51 14.43
CA PRO A 131 -5.79 4.15 14.67
C PRO A 131 -5.68 5.67 14.71
N SER A 132 -6.75 6.33 14.30
CA SER A 132 -6.93 7.78 14.43
C SER A 132 -8.31 8.09 15.00
N TYR A 133 -8.41 9.22 15.69
CA TYR A 133 -9.69 9.79 16.08
C TYR A 133 -10.05 10.97 15.19
N ILE A 134 -11.32 11.08 14.82
CA ILE A 134 -11.86 12.23 14.10
C ILE A 134 -13.09 12.80 14.83
N ILE A 135 -13.18 14.12 14.86
CA ILE A 135 -14.39 14.88 15.17
C ILE A 135 -14.55 15.99 14.13
N SER A 136 -15.79 16.34 13.80
CA SER A 136 -16.15 17.49 12.99
C SER A 136 -17.05 18.44 13.77
N LEU A 137 -16.79 19.73 13.61
CA LEU A 137 -17.36 20.86 14.34
C LEU A 137 -17.85 21.91 13.34
N GLY A 138 -18.60 22.89 13.86
CA GLY A 138 -19.16 23.99 13.08
C GLY A 138 -20.60 23.74 12.63
N ASN A 139 -21.08 24.60 11.73
CA ASN A 139 -22.44 24.58 11.21
C ASN A 139 -22.46 23.90 9.83
N HIS A 140 -22.54 22.57 9.83
CA HIS A 140 -22.67 21.77 8.62
C HIS A 140 -23.61 20.57 8.85
N GLN A 141 -24.13 20.01 7.76
CA GLN A 141 -24.82 18.72 7.73
C GLN A 141 -24.16 17.80 6.69
N GLY A 142 -24.22 16.49 6.93
CA GLY A 142 -23.41 15.50 6.20
C GLY A 142 -21.92 15.63 6.52
N GLY A 143 -21.07 15.03 5.69
CA GLY A 143 -19.62 15.04 5.89
C GLY A 143 -19.13 13.96 6.84
N GLU A 144 -19.89 12.88 6.94
CA GLU A 144 -19.52 11.61 7.54
C GLU A 144 -18.21 11.09 6.92
N LEU A 145 -17.51 10.23 7.65
CA LEU A 145 -16.30 9.58 7.15
C LEU A 145 -16.65 8.19 6.64
N TRP A 146 -16.42 7.92 5.36
CA TRP A 146 -16.40 6.54 4.86
C TRP A 146 -15.03 5.95 5.12
N VAL A 147 -14.99 4.69 5.57
CA VAL A 147 -13.77 3.91 5.82
C VAL A 147 -13.90 2.56 5.12
N GLY A 148 -12.82 2.10 4.50
CA GLY A 148 -12.75 0.80 3.82
C GLY A 148 -12.48 -0.37 4.77
N ASP A 149 -12.13 -0.07 6.02
CA ASP A 149 -11.91 -1.06 7.05
C ASP A 149 -12.14 -0.45 8.44
N THR A 150 -13.08 -1.02 9.18
CA THR A 150 -13.34 -0.67 10.57
C THR A 150 -12.51 -1.56 11.50
N PHE A 151 -12.30 -1.06 12.72
CA PHE A 151 -11.71 -1.89 13.75
C PHE A 151 -12.75 -2.86 14.32
N VAL A 152 -12.32 -4.10 14.52
CA VAL A 152 -12.98 -5.10 15.36
C VAL A 152 -12.11 -5.31 16.59
N GLN A 153 -12.76 -5.44 17.75
CA GLN A 153 -12.09 -5.85 18.97
C GLN A 153 -12.07 -7.38 19.00
N ASP A 154 -10.90 -7.97 19.19
CA ASP A 154 -10.78 -9.42 19.40
C ASP A 154 -11.09 -9.80 20.86
N ASP A 155 -11.04 -11.11 21.16
CA ASP A 155 -11.33 -11.66 22.48
C ASP A 155 -10.35 -11.16 23.57
N ASP A 156 -9.15 -10.73 23.19
CA ASP A 156 -8.13 -10.15 24.08
C ASP A 156 -8.32 -8.65 24.28
N GLY A 157 -9.37 -8.07 23.69
CA GLY A 157 -9.65 -6.64 23.74
C GLY A 157 -8.77 -5.81 22.81
N ILE A 158 -8.01 -6.42 21.90
CA ILE A 158 -7.11 -5.74 20.97
C ILE A 158 -7.89 -5.31 19.74
N MET A 159 -7.74 -4.03 19.36
CA MET A 159 -8.36 -3.49 18.15
C MET A 159 -7.56 -3.89 16.91
N ARG A 160 -8.19 -4.61 15.98
CA ARG A 160 -7.59 -5.03 14.71
C ARG A 160 -8.45 -4.57 13.54
N GLY A 161 -7.83 -4.34 12.38
CA GLY A 161 -8.58 -4.19 11.14
C GLY A 161 -9.32 -5.48 10.79
N GLY A 162 -10.31 -5.40 9.90
CA GLY A 162 -11.10 -6.56 9.47
C GLY A 162 -12.61 -6.41 9.66
N GLY A 163 -13.09 -5.28 10.19
CA GLY A 163 -14.53 -5.03 10.34
C GLY A 163 -15.23 -4.65 9.04
N GLY A 164 -14.48 -4.47 7.95
CA GLY A 164 -15.03 -4.13 6.64
C GLY A 164 -15.43 -2.66 6.52
N GLU A 165 -16.08 -2.32 5.41
CA GLU A 165 -16.40 -0.94 5.07
C GLU A 165 -17.53 -0.37 5.93
N ALA A 166 -17.44 0.91 6.30
CA ALA A 166 -18.50 1.59 7.02
C ALA A 166 -18.53 3.11 6.76
N VAL A 167 -19.65 3.73 7.12
CA VAL A 167 -19.78 5.19 7.21
C VAL A 167 -19.94 5.54 8.70
N ILE A 168 -19.01 6.34 9.23
CA ILE A 168 -19.00 6.73 10.64
C ILE A 168 -19.38 8.20 10.81
N ASN A 169 -20.29 8.44 11.75
CA ASN A 169 -20.70 9.79 12.11
C ASN A 169 -19.62 10.44 12.99
N CYS A 170 -19.04 11.53 12.48
CA CYS A 170 -18.06 12.32 13.23
C CYS A 170 -18.55 13.72 13.59
N HIS A 171 -19.82 14.08 13.38
CA HIS A 171 -20.31 15.41 13.75
C HIS A 171 -20.53 15.52 15.25
N ARG A 172 -19.76 16.39 15.90
CA ARG A 172 -19.75 16.64 17.36
C ARG A 172 -19.54 15.38 18.22
N THR A 173 -19.05 14.31 17.61
CA THR A 173 -18.80 13.02 18.26
C THR A 173 -17.46 12.49 17.80
N TRP A 174 -16.60 12.10 18.74
CA TRP A 174 -15.35 11.44 18.42
C TRP A 174 -15.60 10.05 17.84
N SER A 175 -15.03 9.80 16.67
CA SER A 175 -15.07 8.50 16.02
C SER A 175 -13.65 7.95 15.85
N LEU A 176 -13.44 6.71 16.30
CA LEU A 176 -12.22 5.95 16.04
C LEU A 176 -12.28 5.35 14.63
N PHE A 177 -11.20 5.42 13.88
CA PHE A 177 -11.11 4.80 12.56
C PHE A 177 -9.71 4.30 12.23
N ASN A 178 -9.63 3.32 11.31
CA ASN A 178 -8.35 2.79 10.83
C ASN A 178 -7.70 3.77 9.86
N GLY A 179 -6.79 4.61 10.36
CA GLY A 179 -6.07 5.56 9.53
C GLY A 179 -5.04 4.93 8.58
N CYS A 180 -4.80 3.62 8.68
CA CYS A 180 -4.01 2.84 7.73
C CYS A 180 -4.86 2.21 6.62
N ALA A 181 -6.17 2.41 6.63
CA ALA A 181 -7.09 1.96 5.59
C ALA A 181 -7.57 3.11 4.70
N GLU A 182 -8.22 2.76 3.59
CA GLU A 182 -8.81 3.75 2.70
C GLU A 182 -9.93 4.51 3.42
N HIS A 183 -10.00 5.82 3.24
CA HIS A 183 -11.07 6.62 3.79
C HIS A 183 -11.31 7.90 2.97
N TYR A 184 -12.52 8.46 3.07
CA TYR A 184 -12.87 9.75 2.47
C TYR A 184 -13.99 10.46 3.24
N THR A 185 -14.08 11.77 3.06
CA THR A 185 -15.18 12.56 3.63
C THR A 185 -16.34 12.58 2.65
N GLN A 186 -17.53 12.18 3.08
CA GLN A 186 -18.74 12.29 2.29
C GLN A 186 -19.10 13.75 1.99
N PRO A 187 -19.92 14.03 0.97
CA PRO A 187 -20.40 15.39 0.70
C PRO A 187 -21.09 16.01 1.93
N PHE A 188 -20.91 17.32 2.13
CA PHE A 188 -21.56 18.08 3.19
C PHE A 188 -22.12 19.40 2.67
N SER A 189 -23.14 19.92 3.35
CA SER A 189 -23.82 21.15 3.00
C SER A 189 -23.98 22.07 4.22
N LYS A 190 -24.31 23.34 3.97
CA LYS A 190 -24.55 24.32 5.03
C LYS A 190 -25.90 24.02 5.70
N LEU A 191 -26.00 24.35 6.98
CA LEU A 191 -27.30 24.45 7.64
C LEU A 191 -28.02 25.72 7.13
N GLU A 192 -29.35 25.68 7.12
CA GLU A 192 -30.19 26.82 6.73
C GLU A 192 -29.84 28.07 7.56
N ASP A 193 -29.77 29.23 6.91
CA ASP A 193 -29.43 30.54 7.50
C ASP A 193 -28.07 30.66 8.21
N LYS A 194 -27.20 29.66 8.10
CA LYS A 194 -25.85 29.69 8.70
C LYS A 194 -24.75 29.72 7.65
N LYS A 195 -23.64 30.38 8.01
CA LYS A 195 -22.41 30.33 7.22
C LYS A 195 -21.86 28.90 7.27
N MET A 196 -21.48 28.36 6.11
CA MET A 196 -20.86 27.04 5.99
C MET A 196 -19.53 26.98 6.74
N GLN A 197 -19.47 26.16 7.79
CA GLN A 197 -18.25 25.90 8.54
C GLN A 197 -18.20 24.43 8.95
N ARG A 198 -17.33 23.66 8.31
CA ARG A 198 -16.92 22.32 8.71
C ARG A 198 -15.45 22.36 9.07
N ILE A 199 -15.18 22.18 10.36
CA ILE A 199 -13.83 22.04 10.90
C ILE A 199 -13.69 20.61 11.37
N SER A 200 -12.77 19.82 10.83
CA SER A 200 -12.48 18.50 11.40
C SER A 200 -11.12 18.46 12.06
N LEU A 201 -11.07 17.90 13.27
CA LEU A 201 -9.85 17.59 13.99
C LEU A 201 -9.58 16.09 13.84
N VAL A 202 -8.40 15.74 13.37
CA VAL A 202 -7.94 14.35 13.25
C VAL A 202 -6.70 14.17 14.11
N CYS A 203 -6.83 13.41 15.19
CA CYS A 203 -5.73 13.05 16.08
C CYS A 203 -5.11 11.74 15.59
N PHE A 204 -3.82 11.79 15.24
CA PHE A 204 -3.11 10.64 14.67
C PHE A 204 -1.66 10.60 15.18
N SER A 205 -1.04 9.43 15.00
CA SER A 205 0.40 9.25 15.27
C SER A 205 1.17 9.02 13.99
N HIS A 206 2.25 9.76 13.83
CA HIS A 206 3.14 9.59 12.70
C HIS A 206 3.84 8.22 12.79
N SER A 207 4.08 7.53 11.68
CA SER A 207 4.84 6.27 11.59
C SER A 207 6.28 6.32 12.09
N ARG A 208 6.76 7.53 12.40
CA ARG A 208 8.09 7.85 12.90
C ARG A 208 8.01 8.67 14.19
N TYR A 209 6.93 8.52 14.94
CA TYR A 209 6.75 9.17 16.24
C TYR A 209 7.89 8.84 17.21
N ASN A 210 8.59 7.72 16.99
CA ASN A 210 9.74 7.30 17.78
C ASN A 210 11.10 7.79 17.25
N GLN A 211 11.13 8.50 16.13
CA GLN A 211 12.35 9.06 15.53
C GLN A 211 12.37 10.60 15.64
N ILE A 212 11.72 11.16 16.66
CA ILE A 212 11.65 12.61 16.85
C ILE A 212 12.95 13.06 17.55
N PRO A 213 13.72 14.01 16.98
CA PRO A 213 14.91 14.53 17.64
C PRO A 213 14.62 14.98 19.07
N GLU A 214 15.51 14.70 20.02
CA GLU A 214 15.26 14.90 21.45
C GLU A 214 14.80 16.32 21.79
N GLU A 215 15.43 17.34 21.21
CA GLU A 215 15.03 18.76 21.39
C GLU A 215 13.57 19.01 20.95
N VAL A 216 13.21 18.52 19.77
CA VAL A 216 11.84 18.60 19.25
C VAL A 216 10.89 17.78 20.12
N GLY A 217 11.35 16.63 20.59
CA GLY A 217 10.60 15.74 21.47
C GLY A 217 10.25 16.42 22.80
N HIS A 218 11.22 17.11 23.42
CA HIS A 218 10.99 17.90 24.62
C HIS A 218 9.98 19.04 24.38
N GLU A 219 10.09 19.77 23.27
CA GLU A 219 9.11 20.81 22.90
C GLU A 219 7.69 20.24 22.83
N LEU A 220 7.50 19.15 22.07
CA LEU A 220 6.18 18.55 21.85
C LEU A 220 5.61 17.91 23.12
N LYS A 221 6.44 17.25 23.93
CA LYS A 221 6.04 16.72 25.25
C LYS A 221 5.60 17.83 26.19
N ASN A 222 6.31 18.96 26.22
CA ASN A 222 5.96 20.12 27.04
C ASN A 222 4.63 20.76 26.62
N LEU A 223 4.24 20.63 25.35
CA LEU A 223 2.91 21.03 24.87
C LEU A 223 1.82 20.00 25.19
N GLY A 224 2.19 18.77 25.56
CA GLY A 224 1.29 17.72 26.02
C GLY A 224 1.08 16.55 25.05
N PHE A 225 1.80 16.50 23.92
CA PHE A 225 1.75 15.35 23.01
C PHE A 225 2.35 14.12 23.69
N ASN A 226 1.66 12.98 23.55
CA ASN A 226 1.96 11.75 24.29
C ASN A 226 2.48 10.61 23.42
N ALA A 227 2.50 10.75 22.08
CA ALA A 227 3.21 9.83 21.19
C ALA A 227 4.52 10.45 20.67
N ILE A 228 5.52 10.58 21.55
CA ILE A 228 6.80 11.23 21.23
C ILE A 228 7.96 10.43 21.85
N LEU A 229 8.74 9.73 21.02
CA LEU A 229 10.00 9.07 21.42
C LEU A 229 11.14 9.50 20.47
N SER A 230 12.38 9.34 20.92
CA SER A 230 13.57 9.89 20.23
C SER A 230 14.64 8.88 19.85
N ASN A 231 14.62 7.68 20.42
CA ASN A 231 15.65 6.66 20.19
C ASN A 231 15.47 5.86 18.90
N GLY A 232 14.30 5.91 18.26
CA GLY A 232 13.98 5.14 17.07
C GLY A 232 13.84 3.63 17.30
N GLU A 233 14.07 3.17 18.54
CA GLU A 233 14.12 1.76 18.93
C GLU A 233 12.93 1.38 19.81
N GLU A 234 12.53 2.26 20.74
CA GLU A 234 11.39 2.03 21.60
C GLU A 234 10.08 2.30 20.87
N GLU A 235 9.05 1.59 21.33
CA GLU A 235 7.68 1.78 20.91
C GLU A 235 6.75 1.83 22.11
N LEU A 236 5.73 2.69 22.00
CA LEU A 236 4.62 2.64 22.94
C LEU A 236 3.88 1.31 22.76
N ASP A 237 3.55 0.65 23.87
CA ASP A 237 2.81 -0.62 23.85
C ASP A 237 1.54 -0.54 23.01
N PHE A 238 0.88 0.62 23.02
CA PHE A 238 -0.28 0.89 22.18
C PHE A 238 -0.02 0.69 20.68
N PHE A 239 1.17 1.05 20.16
CA PHE A 239 1.47 0.97 18.73
C PHE A 239 2.06 -0.36 18.28
N LYS A 240 2.55 -1.19 19.21
CA LYS A 240 3.13 -2.50 18.89
C LYS A 240 2.18 -3.44 18.16
N SER A 241 0.86 -3.28 18.35
CA SER A 241 -0.15 -4.09 17.66
C SER A 241 -0.52 -3.58 16.25
N PHE A 242 -0.13 -2.36 15.89
CA PHE A 242 -0.54 -1.70 14.64
C PHE A 242 0.59 -1.57 13.62
N ARG A 243 1.82 -1.51 14.12
CA ARG A 243 2.99 -1.67 13.28
C ARG A 243 3.08 -3.16 12.94
N LEU A 244 3.21 -3.45 11.66
CA LEU A 244 3.84 -4.68 11.22
C LEU A 244 5.16 -4.23 10.65
N ASP A 245 6.13 -4.00 11.53
CA ASP A 245 7.48 -3.75 11.10
C ASP A 245 8.10 -5.08 10.69
N LYS A 246 8.79 -5.12 9.55
CA LYS A 246 9.61 -6.29 9.23
C LYS A 246 10.73 -6.52 10.24
N SER A 247 11.05 -5.50 11.05
CA SER A 247 11.95 -5.61 12.18
C SER A 247 11.29 -6.15 13.46
N GLU A 248 9.96 -6.22 13.55
CA GLU A 248 9.23 -6.84 14.67
C GLU A 248 9.14 -8.35 14.54
N LEU A 249 9.41 -8.86 13.35
CA LEU A 249 9.94 -10.21 13.23
C LEU A 249 11.32 -10.21 13.89
N SER A 250 11.34 -10.47 15.19
CA SER A 250 12.53 -10.78 15.97
C SER A 250 12.37 -12.17 16.62
N GLY A 251 13.48 -12.80 17.00
CA GLY A 251 13.44 -14.11 17.64
C GLY A 251 12.75 -15.19 16.78
N GLU A 252 11.73 -15.83 17.34
CA GLU A 252 11.03 -16.96 16.72
C GLU A 252 10.12 -16.55 15.57
N ALA A 253 9.48 -15.37 15.62
CA ALA A 253 8.62 -14.90 14.55
C ALA A 253 9.42 -14.64 13.25
N LEU A 254 10.65 -14.13 13.35
CA LEU A 254 11.55 -13.99 12.19
C LEU A 254 11.99 -15.34 11.65
N LYS A 255 12.33 -16.27 12.54
CA LYS A 255 12.68 -17.64 12.14
C LYS A 255 11.50 -18.31 11.45
N ALA A 256 10.29 -18.15 11.98
CA ALA A 256 9.05 -18.65 11.39
C ALA A 256 8.81 -18.00 10.02
N TYR A 257 8.96 -16.69 9.90
CA TYR A 257 8.85 -15.98 8.64
C TYR A 257 9.89 -16.42 7.58
N GLU A 258 11.17 -16.48 7.94
CA GLU A 258 12.22 -16.93 7.01
C GLU A 258 12.08 -18.44 6.71
N LYS A 259 11.59 -19.24 7.66
CA LYS A 259 11.21 -20.65 7.46
C LYS A 259 10.06 -20.75 6.46
N ILE A 260 8.96 -20.03 6.65
CA ILE A 260 7.83 -19.98 5.72
C ILE A 260 8.29 -19.55 4.33
N LYS A 261 9.14 -18.52 4.24
CA LYS A 261 9.69 -18.07 2.96
C LYS A 261 10.55 -19.16 2.31
N LYS A 262 11.36 -19.88 3.09
CA LYS A 262 12.16 -21.01 2.62
C LYS A 262 11.28 -22.19 2.19
N GLU A 263 10.26 -22.51 2.97
CA GLU A 263 9.27 -23.56 2.68
C GLU A 263 8.48 -23.22 1.43
N ARG A 264 7.97 -22.00 1.29
CA ARG A 264 7.26 -21.53 0.10
C ARG A 264 8.16 -21.50 -1.13
N ARG A 265 9.45 -21.16 -0.98
CA ARG A 265 10.43 -21.31 -2.05
C ARG A 265 10.65 -22.77 -2.42
N ALA A 266 10.66 -23.68 -1.44
CA ALA A 266 10.79 -25.11 -1.64
C ALA A 266 9.50 -25.77 -2.14
N LEU A 267 8.33 -25.13 -1.96
CA LEU A 267 7.04 -25.61 -2.48
C LEU A 267 7.14 -25.68 -3.99
N ARG A 268 7.29 -26.91 -4.44
CA ARG A 268 7.40 -27.26 -5.84
C ARG A 268 6.02 -27.09 -6.50
N PRO A 269 5.91 -26.35 -7.61
CA PRO A 269 4.73 -26.38 -8.47
C PRO A 269 4.46 -27.80 -8.95
N ARG A 270 3.25 -28.07 -9.46
CA ARG A 270 2.98 -29.37 -10.10
C ARG A 270 3.93 -29.59 -11.29
N ASP A 271 4.40 -30.82 -11.42
CA ASP A 271 5.37 -31.22 -12.46
C ASP A 271 4.71 -31.63 -13.78
N ASP A 272 3.38 -31.59 -13.84
CA ASP A 272 2.63 -31.90 -15.06
C ASP A 272 3.05 -30.96 -16.19
N ILE A 273 3.43 -31.52 -17.33
CA ILE A 273 3.90 -30.73 -18.49
C ILE A 273 2.87 -29.66 -18.86
N GLY A 274 3.34 -28.44 -19.06
CA GLY A 274 2.51 -27.27 -19.37
C GLY A 274 1.94 -26.57 -18.14
N THR A 275 2.23 -27.06 -16.93
CA THR A 275 1.93 -26.32 -15.70
C THR A 275 2.80 -25.09 -15.60
N ILE A 276 2.17 -23.95 -15.33
CA ILE A 276 2.82 -22.69 -15.08
C ILE A 276 2.38 -22.18 -13.71
N CYS A 277 3.34 -21.66 -12.95
CA CYS A 277 3.09 -21.03 -11.67
C CYS A 277 3.77 -19.67 -11.59
N VAL A 278 3.05 -18.70 -11.04
CA VAL A 278 3.52 -17.34 -10.76
C VAL A 278 3.29 -17.06 -9.28
N GLU A 279 4.31 -16.62 -8.57
CA GLU A 279 4.17 -16.13 -7.20
C GLU A 279 4.71 -14.70 -7.11
N ALA A 280 3.98 -13.86 -6.40
CA ALA A 280 4.36 -12.49 -6.08
C ALA A 280 4.02 -12.18 -4.62
N ASN A 281 4.81 -11.32 -4.00
CA ASN A 281 4.48 -10.78 -2.68
C ASN A 281 4.63 -9.26 -2.67
N GLY A 282 3.76 -8.57 -1.92
CA GLY A 282 3.80 -7.12 -1.82
C GLY A 282 4.97 -6.61 -0.99
N TYR A 283 5.11 -5.28 -0.90
CA TYR A 283 6.19 -4.65 -0.15
C TYR A 283 6.27 -5.12 1.31
N SER A 284 5.15 -5.40 1.97
CA SER A 284 5.11 -5.81 3.39
C SER A 284 5.90 -7.09 3.66
N MET A 285 6.28 -7.84 2.60
CA MET A 285 6.93 -9.14 2.65
C MET A 285 8.42 -9.14 2.29
N GLY A 286 9.23 -8.34 2.96
CA GLY A 286 10.67 -8.40 2.76
C GLY A 286 11.13 -7.86 1.40
N ARG A 287 10.56 -6.70 0.99
CA ARG A 287 11.13 -5.82 -0.04
C ARG A 287 10.77 -6.26 -1.47
N GLY A 288 9.65 -6.97 -1.58
CA GLY A 288 9.07 -7.39 -2.85
C GLY A 288 9.87 -8.45 -3.58
N ALA A 289 9.25 -9.57 -3.89
CA ALA A 289 9.87 -10.76 -4.48
C ALA A 289 8.81 -11.57 -5.24
N GLY A 290 9.29 -12.54 -6.01
CA GLY A 290 8.42 -13.44 -6.76
C GLY A 290 9.23 -14.40 -7.59
N PHE A 291 8.55 -15.36 -8.20
CA PHE A 291 9.16 -16.26 -9.15
C PHE A 291 8.16 -16.69 -10.22
N PHE A 292 8.71 -17.12 -11.35
CA PHE A 292 7.99 -17.84 -12.38
C PHE A 292 8.48 -19.28 -12.41
N SER A 293 7.59 -20.21 -12.73
CA SER A 293 7.97 -21.60 -12.96
C SER A 293 7.14 -22.26 -14.05
N ILE A 294 7.79 -23.09 -14.86
CA ILE A 294 7.20 -23.75 -16.03
C ILE A 294 7.66 -25.21 -16.07
N ALA A 295 6.72 -26.15 -16.00
CA ALA A 295 6.98 -27.57 -16.14
C ALA A 295 7.05 -27.96 -17.63
N ARG A 296 8.22 -28.40 -18.12
CA ARG A 296 8.45 -28.73 -19.53
C ARG A 296 8.60 -30.23 -19.80
N GLY A 297 8.74 -31.04 -18.75
CA GLY A 297 9.03 -32.47 -18.82
C GLY A 297 10.50 -32.81 -19.09
N ALA A 298 10.91 -34.02 -18.69
CA ALA A 298 12.30 -34.48 -18.68
C ALA A 298 13.02 -34.47 -20.06
N VAL A 299 12.26 -34.47 -21.16
CA VAL A 299 12.81 -34.50 -22.53
C VAL A 299 13.41 -33.14 -22.94
N ALA A 300 13.09 -32.05 -22.24
CA ALA A 300 13.66 -30.73 -22.48
C ALA A 300 15.06 -30.58 -21.83
N LYS A 301 16.09 -31.22 -22.40
CA LYS A 301 17.48 -31.17 -21.88
C LYS A 301 17.99 -29.73 -21.62
N LYS A 302 18.71 -29.57 -20.50
CA LYS A 302 19.39 -28.36 -19.96
C LYS A 302 20.08 -27.44 -21.00
N ARG A 303 20.66 -27.98 -22.08
CA ARG A 303 21.43 -27.25 -23.11
C ARG A 303 20.72 -26.04 -23.76
N ARG A 304 19.38 -25.98 -23.80
CA ARG A 304 18.66 -24.85 -24.41
C ARG A 304 18.45 -23.64 -23.48
N ILE A 305 18.52 -23.83 -22.16
CA ILE A 305 18.25 -22.76 -21.19
C ILE A 305 19.52 -21.95 -20.91
N ASP A 306 20.66 -22.62 -20.81
CA ASP A 306 21.96 -21.95 -20.69
C ASP A 306 22.24 -21.04 -21.90
N ALA A 307 21.79 -21.42 -23.10
CA ALA A 307 21.90 -20.61 -24.32
C ALA A 307 20.98 -19.37 -24.32
N PHE A 308 19.91 -19.36 -23.53
CA PHE A 308 18.99 -18.24 -23.40
C PHE A 308 19.53 -17.16 -22.47
N PHE A 309 20.15 -17.56 -21.36
CA PHE A 309 20.71 -16.65 -20.34
C PHE A 309 22.19 -16.34 -20.56
N ALA A 310 22.90 -17.07 -21.44
CA ALA A 310 24.24 -16.71 -21.85
C ALA A 310 24.25 -15.30 -22.48
N PRO A 311 25.13 -14.38 -22.03
CA PRO A 311 25.30 -13.11 -22.70
C PRO A 311 25.69 -13.39 -24.15
N LYS A 312 24.87 -12.96 -25.12
CA LYS A 312 25.18 -13.15 -26.54
C LYS A 312 26.52 -12.48 -26.83
N SER A 313 27.58 -13.27 -27.05
CA SER A 313 28.85 -12.76 -27.54
C SER A 313 28.63 -12.19 -28.93
N SER A 314 29.03 -10.95 -29.14
CA SER A 314 28.87 -10.22 -30.40
C SER A 314 29.87 -10.69 -31.46
N SER A 315 29.79 -11.94 -31.90
CA SER A 315 30.55 -12.40 -33.08
C SER A 315 29.99 -13.68 -33.71
N ASN A 316 29.64 -13.53 -34.99
CA ASN A 316 29.56 -14.53 -36.07
C ASN A 316 28.89 -15.88 -35.80
N ILE A 317 27.62 -16.04 -36.22
CA ILE A 317 27.10 -17.33 -36.70
C ILE A 317 26.19 -17.11 -37.92
N ASP A 318 26.57 -17.77 -39.01
CA ASP A 318 25.87 -17.85 -40.29
C ASP A 318 25.03 -19.16 -40.34
N LYS A 319 23.82 -19.03 -40.91
CA LYS A 319 22.91 -20.03 -41.50
C LYS A 319 21.99 -20.95 -40.66
N LYS A 320 20.69 -20.70 -40.91
CA LYS A 320 19.50 -21.59 -40.94
C LYS A 320 18.80 -21.93 -39.62
N CYS A 321 18.25 -20.89 -38.98
CA CYS A 321 16.89 -20.93 -38.44
C CYS A 321 16.15 -19.70 -38.95
N VAL A 322 14.86 -19.84 -39.26
CA VAL A 322 14.01 -18.72 -39.72
C VAL A 322 13.93 -17.72 -38.57
N HIS A 323 14.76 -16.69 -38.63
CA HIS A 323 14.74 -15.56 -37.72
C HIS A 323 13.49 -14.73 -38.04
N TYR A 324 12.52 -14.72 -37.13
CA TYR A 324 11.67 -13.55 -36.96
C TYR A 324 12.54 -12.50 -36.26
N GLU A 325 13.16 -11.60 -37.04
CA GLU A 325 13.76 -10.40 -36.48
C GLU A 325 12.63 -9.44 -36.09
N LEU A 326 12.40 -9.29 -34.78
CA LEU A 326 11.61 -8.17 -34.28
C LEU A 326 12.33 -6.86 -34.69
N PRO A 327 11.68 -5.97 -35.45
CA PRO A 327 12.29 -4.72 -35.88
C PRO A 327 12.53 -3.85 -34.65
N ASN A 328 13.79 -3.51 -34.40
CA ASN A 328 14.28 -2.62 -33.35
C ASN A 328 14.13 -3.12 -31.90
N LYS A 329 15.17 -3.81 -31.40
CA LYS A 329 15.43 -3.91 -29.95
C LYS A 329 15.57 -2.50 -29.35
N GLN A 330 14.49 -1.94 -28.82
CA GLN A 330 14.56 -0.83 -27.88
C GLN A 330 15.23 -1.32 -26.59
N LYS A 331 16.17 -0.52 -26.07
CA LYS A 331 17.01 -0.77 -24.87
C LYS A 331 16.20 -0.79 -23.57
N ASN A 332 15.19 -1.66 -23.45
CA ASN A 332 14.48 -1.91 -22.18
C ASN A 332 15.01 -3.13 -21.42
N SER A 333 16.05 -3.81 -21.94
CA SER A 333 16.60 -5.00 -21.32
C SER A 333 17.07 -4.71 -19.90
N VAL A 334 16.37 -5.27 -18.91
CA VAL A 334 16.97 -5.51 -17.60
C VAL A 334 18.23 -6.32 -17.85
N SER A 335 19.33 -5.96 -17.19
CA SER A 335 20.52 -6.78 -17.20
C SER A 335 20.13 -8.18 -16.70
N THR A 336 20.07 -9.15 -17.61
CA THR A 336 19.78 -10.56 -17.31
C THR A 336 20.79 -11.15 -16.32
N LYS A 337 21.90 -10.46 -16.07
CA LYS A 337 22.90 -10.82 -15.06
C LYS A 337 22.35 -10.89 -13.64
N ASP A 338 21.25 -10.20 -13.34
CA ASP A 338 20.63 -10.19 -12.00
C ASP A 338 19.52 -11.25 -11.85
N ILE A 339 19.25 -12.04 -12.89
CA ILE A 339 18.13 -12.99 -12.91
C ILE A 339 18.70 -14.40 -12.88
N GLU A 340 18.43 -15.10 -11.77
CA GLU A 340 18.78 -16.50 -11.61
C GLU A 340 17.68 -17.38 -12.19
N SER A 341 18.07 -18.35 -13.01
CA SER A 341 17.17 -19.41 -13.45
C SER A 341 17.76 -20.77 -13.14
N THR A 342 16.90 -21.73 -12.81
CA THR A 342 17.29 -23.12 -12.54
C THR A 342 16.42 -24.06 -13.33
N VAL A 343 16.97 -25.23 -13.65
CA VAL A 343 16.28 -26.31 -14.34
C VAL A 343 16.62 -27.60 -13.61
N ASP A 344 15.62 -28.31 -13.13
CA ASP A 344 15.81 -29.60 -12.48
C ASP A 344 15.74 -30.77 -13.48
N ASP A 345 15.98 -31.98 -12.98
CA ASP A 345 15.97 -33.20 -13.80
C ASP A 345 14.59 -33.57 -14.36
N ALA A 346 13.51 -33.03 -13.78
CA ALA A 346 12.15 -33.19 -14.28
C ALA A 346 11.80 -32.18 -15.39
N GLY A 347 12.71 -31.23 -15.68
CA GLY A 347 12.49 -30.17 -16.65
C GLY A 347 11.62 -29.03 -16.13
N LEU A 348 11.53 -28.86 -14.80
CA LEU A 348 10.92 -27.69 -14.18
C LEU A 348 11.90 -26.52 -14.30
N VAL A 349 11.49 -25.49 -15.05
CA VAL A 349 12.23 -24.23 -15.13
C VAL A 349 11.72 -23.30 -14.06
N ARG A 350 12.62 -22.69 -13.30
CA ARG A 350 12.29 -21.66 -12.30
C ARG A 350 13.10 -20.40 -12.58
N ILE A 351 12.45 -19.24 -12.48
CA ILE A 351 13.07 -17.92 -12.63
C ILE A 351 12.79 -17.13 -11.36
N GLU A 352 13.82 -16.83 -10.59
CA GLU A 352 13.70 -15.96 -9.41
C GLU A 352 13.73 -14.49 -9.85
N LEU A 353 12.75 -13.71 -9.40
CA LEU A 353 12.70 -12.30 -9.74
C LEU A 353 13.56 -11.48 -8.79
N PRO A 354 14.30 -10.48 -9.31
CA PRO A 354 15.09 -9.60 -8.48
C PRO A 354 14.22 -8.91 -7.42
N LYS A 355 14.71 -8.93 -6.18
CA LYS A 355 14.09 -8.22 -5.06
C LYS A 355 14.16 -6.71 -5.28
N ASN A 356 13.21 -5.95 -4.72
CA ASN A 356 13.20 -4.48 -4.76
C ASN A 356 13.20 -3.85 -6.16
N ARG A 357 12.61 -4.53 -7.13
CA ARG A 357 12.47 -3.97 -8.46
C ARG A 357 11.01 -3.63 -8.70
N THR A 358 10.76 -2.36 -9.01
CA THR A 358 9.43 -1.88 -9.35
C THR A 358 9.05 -2.29 -10.77
N GLY A 359 7.76 -2.33 -11.06
CA GLY A 359 7.20 -2.57 -12.38
C GLY A 359 6.55 -3.94 -12.56
N PHE A 360 6.18 -4.20 -13.82
CA PHE A 360 5.63 -5.47 -14.28
C PHE A 360 6.77 -6.34 -14.80
N TRP A 361 6.88 -7.56 -14.28
CA TRP A 361 7.70 -8.60 -14.88
C TRP A 361 6.83 -9.44 -15.79
N LEU A 362 7.26 -9.69 -17.03
CA LEU A 362 6.54 -10.50 -18.00
C LEU A 362 7.44 -11.61 -18.53
N VAL A 363 6.95 -12.86 -18.50
CA VAL A 363 7.57 -13.99 -19.20
C VAL A 363 6.73 -14.35 -20.41
N GLU A 364 7.37 -14.44 -21.57
CA GLU A 364 6.78 -14.94 -22.80
C GLU A 364 7.12 -16.42 -22.98
N ILE A 365 6.11 -17.26 -23.21
CA ILE A 365 6.27 -18.72 -23.27
C ILE A 365 5.67 -19.24 -24.58
N ASN A 366 6.45 -20.08 -25.27
CA ASN A 366 6.02 -20.75 -26.47
C ASN A 366 4.98 -21.85 -26.16
N PRO A 367 3.79 -21.82 -26.77
CA PRO A 367 2.73 -22.77 -26.44
C PRO A 367 2.98 -24.21 -26.89
N LYS A 368 3.92 -24.44 -27.83
CA LYS A 368 4.16 -25.78 -28.39
C LYS A 368 5.14 -26.60 -27.57
N ASN A 369 6.10 -25.95 -26.91
CA ASN A 369 7.22 -26.63 -26.24
C ASN A 369 7.58 -26.01 -24.88
N TYR A 370 6.77 -25.06 -24.42
CA TYR A 370 6.90 -24.36 -23.15
C TYR A 370 8.27 -23.70 -22.96
N ALA A 371 8.96 -23.38 -24.06
CA ALA A 371 10.21 -22.62 -24.02
C ALA A 371 9.92 -21.18 -23.64
N ILE A 372 10.76 -20.61 -22.78
CA ILE A 372 10.75 -19.18 -22.51
C ILE A 372 11.36 -18.48 -23.72
N ASN A 373 10.59 -17.58 -24.34
CA ASN A 373 11.01 -16.77 -25.48
C ASN A 373 11.61 -15.44 -25.02
N ALA A 374 11.07 -14.86 -23.95
CA ALA A 374 11.46 -13.55 -23.43
C ALA A 374 11.16 -13.43 -21.93
N LEU A 375 11.92 -12.58 -21.26
CA LEU A 375 11.65 -12.10 -19.91
C LEU A 375 11.91 -10.59 -19.91
N GLU A 376 10.85 -9.82 -19.72
CA GLU A 376 10.86 -8.36 -19.82
C GLU A 376 10.43 -7.71 -18.51
N ARG A 377 10.91 -6.49 -18.25
CA ARG A 377 10.43 -5.65 -17.15
C ARG A 377 9.97 -4.31 -17.68
N PHE A 378 8.78 -3.90 -17.29
CA PHE A 378 8.22 -2.59 -17.59
C PHE A 378 8.16 -1.76 -16.31
N ASP A 379 9.03 -0.76 -16.17
CA ASP A 379 9.12 0.11 -14.99
C ASP A 379 8.03 1.19 -14.98
N VAL A 380 6.78 0.73 -14.92
CA VAL A 380 5.58 1.58 -14.91
C VAL A 380 5.42 2.40 -13.63
N TYR A 381 6.27 2.18 -12.63
CA TYR A 381 6.35 2.99 -11.41
C TYR A 381 7.09 4.32 -11.66
N SER A 382 8.32 4.24 -12.15
CA SER A 382 9.19 5.41 -12.33
C SER A 382 8.92 6.15 -13.64
N LYS A 383 8.53 5.40 -14.68
CA LYS A 383 8.38 5.88 -16.06
C LYS A 383 7.01 5.52 -16.64
N THR A 384 5.95 5.84 -15.90
CA THR A 384 4.59 5.35 -16.15
C THR A 384 4.13 5.50 -17.61
N ALA A 385 4.20 6.70 -18.20
CA ALA A 385 3.68 6.92 -19.55
C ALA A 385 4.46 6.14 -20.63
N GLU A 386 5.80 6.24 -20.61
CA GLU A 386 6.68 5.58 -21.57
C GLU A 386 6.58 4.06 -21.48
N GLN A 387 6.68 3.52 -20.26
CA GLN A 387 6.73 2.07 -20.03
C GLN A 387 5.35 1.42 -20.16
N SER A 388 4.26 2.14 -19.88
CA SER A 388 2.91 1.62 -20.17
C SER A 388 2.66 1.53 -21.66
N SER A 389 3.14 2.51 -22.43
CA SER A 389 3.08 2.47 -23.90
C SER A 389 3.96 1.36 -24.47
N ALA A 390 5.14 1.14 -23.88
CA ALA A 390 6.02 0.04 -24.26
C ALA A 390 5.39 -1.33 -23.97
N PHE A 391 4.77 -1.51 -22.80
CA PHE A 391 4.02 -2.71 -22.46
C PHE A 391 2.88 -2.98 -23.44
N ALA A 392 2.08 -1.95 -23.76
CA ALA A 392 0.98 -2.10 -24.69
C ALA A 392 1.43 -2.52 -26.08
N ARG A 393 2.49 -1.88 -26.59
CA ARG A 393 3.09 -2.25 -27.88
C ARG A 393 3.65 -3.67 -27.87
N TYR A 394 4.29 -4.08 -26.77
CA TYR A 394 4.80 -5.44 -26.62
C TYR A 394 3.67 -6.46 -26.75
N VAL A 395 2.57 -6.26 -26.00
CA VAL A 395 1.39 -7.14 -26.06
C VAL A 395 0.73 -7.15 -27.44
N ASP A 396 0.74 -6.03 -28.16
CA ASP A 396 0.21 -5.96 -29.52
C ASP A 396 1.04 -6.73 -30.54
N GLN A 397 2.35 -6.87 -30.30
CA GLN A 397 3.29 -7.57 -31.17
C GLN A 397 3.43 -9.08 -30.87
N LEU A 398 2.85 -9.56 -29.77
CA LEU A 398 2.89 -10.97 -29.42
C LEU A 398 2.23 -11.83 -30.52
N PRO A 399 2.85 -12.95 -30.92
CA PRO A 399 2.19 -13.92 -31.79
C PRO A 399 0.92 -14.48 -31.13
N THR A 400 -0.11 -14.80 -31.92
CA THR A 400 -1.31 -15.49 -31.44
C THR A 400 -0.97 -16.75 -30.65
N ASN A 401 -1.72 -17.00 -29.58
CA ASN A 401 -1.52 -18.10 -28.63
C ASN A 401 -0.24 -18.05 -27.80
N THR A 402 0.54 -16.97 -27.87
CA THR A 402 1.70 -16.82 -26.99
C THR A 402 1.25 -16.73 -25.54
N ILE A 403 1.77 -17.61 -24.69
CA ILE A 403 1.43 -17.63 -23.27
C ILE A 403 2.25 -16.55 -22.57
N VAL A 404 1.61 -15.85 -21.64
CA VAL A 404 2.25 -14.80 -20.85
C VAL A 404 2.01 -15.00 -19.37
N CYS A 405 3.04 -14.73 -18.59
CA CYS A 405 2.96 -14.68 -17.13
C CYS A 405 3.42 -13.32 -16.65
N ILE A 406 2.67 -12.72 -15.73
CA ILE A 406 2.98 -11.40 -15.20
C ILE A 406 2.99 -11.44 -13.68
N GLY A 407 4.00 -10.80 -13.08
CA GLY A 407 4.12 -10.62 -11.64
C GLY A 407 4.63 -9.23 -11.26
N ILE A 408 4.23 -8.72 -10.10
CA ILE A 408 4.77 -7.49 -9.49
C ILE A 408 5.58 -7.88 -8.26
N THR A 409 6.86 -7.52 -8.19
CA THR A 409 7.66 -7.81 -6.99
C THR A 409 7.56 -6.74 -5.93
N ASP A 410 7.78 -5.45 -6.20
CA ASP A 410 7.60 -4.38 -5.17
C ASP A 410 6.31 -3.58 -5.36
N THR A 411 6.25 -2.81 -6.44
CA THR A 411 5.08 -2.04 -6.83
C THR A 411 5.14 -1.74 -8.32
N ALA A 412 3.99 -1.66 -8.98
CA ALA A 412 3.91 -1.17 -10.35
C ALA A 412 3.49 0.31 -10.46
N MET A 413 2.97 0.90 -9.39
CA MET A 413 2.52 2.29 -9.43
C MET A 413 2.85 3.03 -8.14
N ALA A 414 2.75 4.35 -8.16
CA ALA A 414 2.83 5.16 -6.94
C ALA A 414 1.41 5.34 -6.39
N ALA A 415 1.26 5.45 -5.07
CA ALA A 415 -0.06 5.68 -4.44
C ALA A 415 -0.83 6.86 -5.04
N THR A 416 -0.11 7.84 -5.60
CA THR A 416 -0.65 9.10 -6.13
C THR A 416 -0.86 9.09 -7.65
N ARG A 417 -0.45 8.02 -8.34
CA ARG A 417 -0.52 7.90 -9.81
C ARG A 417 -1.04 6.51 -10.18
N PRO A 418 -2.35 6.37 -10.45
CA PRO A 418 -2.90 5.09 -10.92
C PRO A 418 -2.28 4.67 -12.26
N LEU A 419 -2.27 3.37 -12.53
CA LEU A 419 -1.87 2.85 -13.84
C LEU A 419 -2.82 3.37 -14.94
N PRO A 420 -2.32 3.69 -16.13
CA PRO A 420 -3.16 4.17 -17.22
C PRO A 420 -4.04 3.05 -17.78
N ALA A 421 -5.16 3.43 -18.40
CA ALA A 421 -6.12 2.51 -19.03
C ALA A 421 -5.47 1.52 -20.01
N SER A 422 -4.42 1.95 -20.71
CA SER A 422 -3.69 1.12 -21.69
C SER A 422 -3.08 -0.15 -21.07
N ILE A 423 -2.70 -0.14 -19.79
CA ILE A 423 -2.25 -1.36 -19.10
C ILE A 423 -3.40 -2.38 -19.02
N TYR A 424 -4.57 -1.93 -18.59
CA TYR A 424 -5.74 -2.79 -18.42
C TYR A 424 -6.29 -3.26 -19.77
N ASP A 425 -6.25 -2.43 -20.80
CA ASP A 425 -6.58 -2.83 -22.18
C ASP A 425 -5.64 -3.92 -22.69
N SER A 426 -4.35 -3.83 -22.39
CA SER A 426 -3.39 -4.86 -22.72
C SER A 426 -3.61 -6.15 -21.94
N LEU A 427 -3.96 -6.08 -20.65
CA LEU A 427 -4.34 -7.28 -19.88
C LEU A 427 -5.60 -7.95 -20.44
N ARG A 428 -6.59 -7.17 -20.89
CA ARG A 428 -7.80 -7.68 -21.58
C ARG A 428 -7.46 -8.42 -22.87
N LYS A 429 -6.52 -7.91 -23.68
CA LYS A 429 -6.00 -8.59 -24.88
C LYS A 429 -5.31 -9.93 -24.58
N LEU A 430 -4.96 -10.17 -23.32
CA LEU A 430 -4.33 -11.40 -22.83
C LEU A 430 -5.32 -12.33 -22.11
N GLY A 431 -6.62 -12.03 -22.20
CA GLY A 431 -7.71 -12.79 -21.57
C GLY A 431 -8.16 -12.26 -20.20
N GLY A 432 -7.65 -11.12 -19.73
CA GLY A 432 -8.16 -10.47 -18.50
C GLY A 432 -9.65 -10.10 -18.62
N SER A 433 -10.37 -10.01 -17.50
CA SER A 433 -11.81 -9.71 -17.49
C SER A 433 -12.12 -8.29 -18.00
N GLN A 434 -13.39 -8.00 -18.31
CA GLN A 434 -13.81 -6.62 -18.64
C GLN A 434 -13.70 -5.68 -17.44
N HIS A 435 -13.99 -6.21 -16.26
CA HIS A 435 -14.03 -5.47 -15.00
C HIS A 435 -12.81 -5.81 -14.15
N LEU A 436 -11.61 -5.47 -14.66
CA LEU A 436 -10.38 -5.62 -13.88
C LEU A 436 -10.40 -4.65 -12.71
N GLU A 437 -10.18 -5.17 -11.51
CA GLU A 437 -9.92 -4.35 -10.34
C GLU A 437 -8.63 -3.52 -10.56
N PRO A 438 -8.64 -2.21 -10.24
CA PRO A 438 -7.44 -1.39 -10.34
C PRO A 438 -6.33 -1.91 -9.42
N ILE A 439 -5.14 -2.14 -9.99
CA ILE A 439 -3.97 -2.54 -9.21
C ILE A 439 -3.57 -1.36 -8.33
N GLY A 440 -3.52 -1.56 -7.02
CA GLY A 440 -3.16 -0.56 -6.03
C GLY A 440 -1.66 -0.49 -5.70
N TYR A 441 -1.30 0.47 -4.86
CA TYR A 441 0.08 0.68 -4.43
C TYR A 441 0.61 -0.52 -3.65
N ARG A 442 1.72 -1.12 -4.13
CA ARG A 442 2.42 -2.26 -3.49
C ARG A 442 1.58 -3.52 -3.30
N GLN A 443 0.45 -3.63 -4.00
CA GLN A 443 -0.35 -4.85 -3.98
C GLN A 443 0.39 -5.96 -4.74
N PRO A 444 0.50 -7.17 -4.17
CA PRO A 444 0.90 -8.35 -4.93
C PRO A 444 -0.09 -8.57 -6.08
N PHE A 445 0.45 -8.86 -7.26
CA PHE A 445 -0.34 -9.16 -8.45
C PHE A 445 0.32 -10.31 -9.20
N CYS A 446 -0.49 -11.28 -9.59
CA CYS A 446 -0.10 -12.37 -10.48
C CYS A 446 -1.14 -12.51 -11.60
N PHE A 447 -0.66 -12.90 -12.78
CA PHE A 447 -1.52 -13.11 -13.95
C PHE A 447 -0.91 -14.18 -14.86
N ILE A 448 -1.73 -15.11 -15.32
CA ILE A 448 -1.42 -16.11 -16.35
C ILE A 448 -2.47 -15.93 -17.44
N GLY A 449 -2.02 -15.63 -18.66
CA GLY A 449 -2.90 -15.44 -19.81
C GLY A 449 -2.24 -15.88 -21.10
N ALA A 450 -2.91 -15.60 -22.21
CA ALA A 450 -2.33 -15.82 -23.53
C ALA A 450 -2.85 -14.77 -24.51
N LYS A 451 -2.04 -14.45 -25.53
CA LYS A 451 -2.47 -13.58 -26.61
C LYS A 451 -3.69 -14.18 -27.33
N ASP A 452 -4.74 -13.37 -27.43
CA ASP A 452 -6.04 -13.73 -28.02
C ASP A 452 -6.85 -14.76 -27.21
N LEU A 453 -6.48 -14.98 -25.95
CA LEU A 453 -7.32 -15.74 -25.01
C LEU A 453 -8.65 -14.99 -24.80
N PRO A 454 -9.81 -15.68 -24.77
CA PRO A 454 -11.08 -15.02 -24.55
C PRO A 454 -11.10 -14.18 -23.27
N GLN A 455 -11.83 -13.09 -23.30
CA GLN A 455 -11.90 -12.16 -22.18
C GLN A 455 -12.50 -12.85 -20.94
N GLY A 456 -11.82 -12.74 -19.80
CA GLY A 456 -12.21 -13.41 -18.55
C GLY A 456 -11.62 -14.82 -18.38
N GLU A 457 -10.93 -15.37 -19.39
CA GLU A 457 -10.31 -16.69 -19.30
C GLU A 457 -8.89 -16.69 -18.73
N ALA A 458 -8.24 -15.53 -18.61
CA ALA A 458 -6.97 -15.44 -17.89
C ALA A 458 -7.17 -15.81 -16.42
N HIS A 459 -6.13 -16.39 -15.81
CA HIS A 459 -6.10 -16.63 -14.37
C HIS A 459 -5.35 -15.49 -13.70
N MET A 460 -5.98 -14.78 -12.77
CA MET A 460 -5.37 -13.61 -12.15
C MET A 460 -5.77 -13.44 -10.69
N VAL A 461 -4.90 -12.80 -9.92
CA VAL A 461 -5.16 -12.45 -8.53
C VAL A 461 -4.44 -11.16 -8.18
N LEU A 462 -5.15 -10.34 -7.42
CA LEU A 462 -4.69 -9.09 -6.83
C LEU A 462 -5.10 -9.14 -5.36
N GLU A 463 -4.19 -8.81 -4.45
CA GLU A 463 -4.50 -8.86 -3.02
C GLU A 463 -3.85 -7.73 -2.24
N LYS A 464 -4.20 -7.65 -0.95
CA LYS A 464 -3.60 -6.72 0.01
C LYS A 464 -2.11 -7.00 0.19
N THR A 465 -1.37 -5.96 0.59
CA THR A 465 0.11 -5.96 0.64
C THR A 465 0.76 -7.02 1.54
N LYS A 466 -0.02 -7.63 2.45
CA LYS A 466 0.42 -8.63 3.44
C LYS A 466 0.18 -10.09 3.01
N VAL A 467 -0.39 -10.30 1.82
CA VAL A 467 -0.67 -11.62 1.28
C VAL A 467 0.43 -12.01 0.28
N ILE A 468 0.90 -13.24 0.34
CA ILE A 468 1.64 -13.84 -0.78
C ILE A 468 0.60 -14.46 -1.69
N VAL A 469 0.61 -14.07 -2.96
CA VAL A 469 -0.29 -14.65 -3.95
C VAL A 469 0.48 -15.60 -4.85
N ARG A 470 -0.08 -16.79 -5.05
CA ARG A 470 0.43 -17.78 -5.99
C ARG A 470 -0.69 -18.22 -6.91
N LEU A 471 -0.45 -18.11 -8.20
CA LEU A 471 -1.30 -18.67 -9.24
C LEU A 471 -0.65 -19.89 -9.85
N GLN A 472 -1.47 -20.88 -10.16
CA GLN A 472 -1.07 -22.00 -10.98
C GLN A 472 -2.16 -22.30 -12.00
N ALA A 473 -1.75 -22.63 -13.22
CA ALA A 473 -2.65 -23.17 -14.24
C ALA A 473 -1.87 -24.12 -15.14
N ARG A 474 -2.56 -25.12 -15.69
CA ARG A 474 -2.01 -25.95 -16.75
C ARG A 474 -2.48 -25.42 -18.09
N VAL A 475 -1.52 -25.26 -19.00
CA VAL A 475 -1.82 -24.79 -20.35
C VAL A 475 -2.07 -25.97 -21.27
N GLN A 476 -3.17 -25.90 -22.03
CA GLN A 476 -3.49 -26.87 -23.06
C GLN A 476 -3.66 -26.16 -24.41
N LEU A 477 -2.88 -26.58 -25.40
CA LEU A 477 -3.10 -26.19 -26.80
C LEU A 477 -4.12 -27.15 -27.41
N ASN A 478 -5.30 -26.65 -27.75
CA ASN A 478 -6.32 -27.45 -28.43
C ASN A 478 -6.08 -27.43 -29.94
N THR A 479 -5.80 -28.59 -30.52
CA THR A 479 -5.61 -28.79 -31.97
C THR A 479 -6.70 -29.65 -32.60
N ASN A 480 -7.69 -30.12 -31.83
CA ASN A 480 -8.63 -31.16 -32.26
C ASN A 480 -9.89 -30.61 -32.92
N THR A 481 -9.93 -29.32 -33.22
CA THR A 481 -11.05 -28.67 -33.90
C THR A 481 -10.67 -28.36 -35.34
N SER A 482 -11.65 -28.34 -36.25
CA SER A 482 -11.49 -27.76 -37.60
C SER A 482 -11.14 -26.27 -37.59
N ALA A 483 -11.29 -25.61 -36.43
CA ALA A 483 -10.84 -24.25 -36.18
C ALA A 483 -9.33 -24.15 -35.92
N ALA A 484 -8.78 -22.93 -36.03
CA ALA A 484 -7.38 -22.66 -35.72
C ALA A 484 -7.05 -23.06 -34.27
N PRO A 485 -5.81 -23.54 -34.00
CA PRO A 485 -5.40 -23.91 -32.65
C PRO A 485 -5.60 -22.75 -31.67
N PHE A 486 -6.04 -23.05 -30.45
CA PHE A 486 -6.21 -22.05 -29.39
C PHE A 486 -5.75 -22.57 -28.04
N ILE A 487 -5.40 -21.63 -27.15
CA ILE A 487 -4.95 -21.94 -25.80
C ILE A 487 -6.12 -21.97 -24.82
N CYS A 488 -6.09 -22.93 -23.91
CA CYS A 488 -6.94 -22.97 -22.73
C CYS A 488 -6.06 -23.02 -21.47
N LEU A 489 -6.52 -22.34 -20.43
CA LEU A 489 -5.99 -22.49 -19.07
C LEU A 489 -6.93 -23.40 -18.28
N ILE A 490 -6.44 -24.56 -17.89
CA ILE A 490 -7.18 -25.56 -17.12
C ILE A 490 -6.51 -25.75 -15.75
N ASP A 491 -7.21 -26.44 -14.85
CA ASP A 491 -6.70 -26.72 -13.49
C ASP A 491 -6.21 -25.45 -12.76
N LYS A 492 -6.95 -24.34 -12.93
CA LYS A 492 -6.64 -23.03 -12.34
C LYS A 492 -6.70 -23.15 -10.81
N HIS A 493 -5.63 -22.79 -10.14
CA HIS A 493 -5.53 -22.78 -8.69
C HIS A 493 -4.94 -21.46 -8.19
N THR A 494 -5.50 -20.96 -7.09
CA THR A 494 -5.03 -19.75 -6.41
C THR A 494 -4.73 -20.13 -4.97
N ASP A 495 -3.51 -19.86 -4.54
CA ASP A 495 -3.08 -19.98 -3.15
C ASP A 495 -2.83 -18.57 -2.61
N LEU A 496 -3.54 -18.24 -1.54
CA LEU A 496 -3.44 -16.98 -0.82
C LEU A 496 -2.89 -17.28 0.57
N PHE A 497 -1.73 -16.70 0.87
CA PHE A 497 -1.09 -16.91 2.15
C PHE A 497 -1.00 -15.58 2.89
N ASP A 498 -1.90 -15.37 3.85
CA ASP A 498 -1.84 -14.23 4.79
C ASP A 498 -0.76 -14.51 5.84
N VAL A 499 0.32 -13.76 5.71
CA VAL A 499 1.51 -13.95 6.54
C VAL A 499 1.24 -13.48 7.97
N THR A 500 0.39 -12.47 8.12
CA THR A 500 0.01 -11.94 9.43
C THR A 500 -0.75 -13.00 10.22
N ALA A 501 -1.80 -13.55 9.62
CA ALA A 501 -2.64 -14.57 10.24
C ALA A 501 -1.83 -15.81 10.63
N HIS A 502 -0.88 -16.21 9.77
CA HIS A 502 -0.04 -17.37 10.04
C HIS A 502 0.94 -17.13 11.20
N ILE A 503 1.62 -15.97 11.23
CA ILE A 503 2.56 -15.62 12.31
C ILE A 503 1.80 -15.53 13.64
N THR A 504 0.65 -14.85 13.67
CA THR A 504 -0.12 -14.71 14.91
C THR A 504 -0.54 -16.06 15.46
N THR A 505 -1.04 -16.97 14.62
CA THR A 505 -1.50 -18.30 15.06
C THR A 505 -0.34 -19.15 15.60
N SER A 506 0.83 -19.12 14.95
CA SER A 506 1.96 -19.95 15.35
C SER A 506 2.71 -19.44 16.59
N CYS A 507 2.62 -18.15 16.93
CA CYS A 507 3.14 -17.63 18.20
C CYS A 507 2.26 -17.99 19.41
N HIS A 508 0.95 -18.10 19.25
CA HIS A 508 0.05 -18.47 20.35
C HIS A 508 0.18 -19.95 20.76
N THR A 509 0.45 -20.87 19.81
CA THR A 509 0.65 -22.29 20.15
C THR A 509 1.87 -22.51 21.04
N THR A 510 2.97 -21.78 20.80
CA THR A 510 4.21 -21.96 21.56
C THR A 510 4.11 -21.46 23.01
N LEU A 511 3.28 -20.45 23.27
CA LEU A 511 3.09 -19.91 24.63
C LEU A 511 2.25 -20.88 25.50
N ASN A 512 1.21 -21.49 24.94
CA ASN A 512 0.39 -22.46 25.67
C ASN A 512 1.13 -23.77 26.00
N GLU A 513 2.10 -24.18 25.18
CA GLU A 513 2.94 -25.37 25.46
C GLU A 513 4.00 -25.13 26.56
N ILE A 514 4.28 -23.87 26.90
CA ILE A 514 5.18 -23.51 28.00
C ILE A 514 4.41 -23.50 29.33
N ASP A 515 3.18 -22.97 29.34
CA ASP A 515 2.32 -22.97 30.54
C ASP A 515 1.82 -24.36 30.96
N GLU A 516 1.78 -25.35 30.05
CA GLU A 516 1.45 -26.74 30.42
C GLU A 516 2.65 -27.55 30.97
N LYS A 517 3.86 -26.95 30.98
CA LYS A 517 5.09 -27.61 31.47
C LYS A 517 5.69 -26.99 32.72
N GLU A 518 5.08 -25.94 33.26
CA GLU A 518 5.30 -25.43 34.62
C GLU A 518 4.14 -25.83 35.55
#